data_AF-A6L572-F1
#
_entry.id   AF-A6L572-F1
#
_cell.length_a   1.000
_cell.length_b   1.000
_cell.length_c   1.000
_cell.angle_alpha   90.00
_cell.angle_beta   90.00
_cell.angle_gamma   90.00
#
_symmetry.space_group_name_H-M   'P 1'
#
loop_
_entity.id
_entity.type
_entity.pdbx_description
1 polymer ?
#
loop_
_entity_poly.entity_id
_entity_poly.type
_entity_poly.pdbx_seq_one_letter_code
_entity_poly.pdbx_strand_id
1 'polypeptide(L)'
;MVRNIENGLALIEKWLRNKNTIEFLGIWEEMYNPDFNFPEFEGIKNEAGLNRFILSVKQWTEKTNSRRLIAKAGRYGGTYAHKDIAFEFASWDSPQFKLYLLKEFQRLKEQEQTQLGWSAKRELSKINYRIHTDAIKQNLIPTEVTAKQASIIYADEADMLNVAMFGMTAKMWRKQHPELKGNIRDYASINELICLSNMENLNAVFIDQGIPQGERLIKLNQIAIQQMKVLEGDNNDRKLLK
;
A
#
# COMPACT_ATOMS: atom_id res chain seq x y z
N MET A 1 24.75 4.76 22.77
CA MET A 1 24.35 5.86 21.88
C MET A 1 25.54 6.59 21.28
N VAL A 2 26.52 7.06 22.07
CA VAL A 2 27.61 7.94 21.58
C VAL A 2 29.03 7.44 21.93
N ARG A 3 29.20 6.13 22.17
CA ARG A 3 30.44 5.55 22.73
C ARG A 3 31.70 5.83 21.89
N ASN A 4 31.54 5.94 20.57
CA ASN A 4 32.64 6.15 19.62
C ASN A 4 32.64 7.59 19.05
N ILE A 5 31.91 8.51 19.66
CA ILE A 5 31.81 9.90 19.22
C ILE A 5 32.64 10.76 20.17
N GLU A 6 33.59 11.51 19.64
CA GLU A 6 34.37 12.47 20.42
C GLU A 6 33.43 13.49 21.08
N ASN A 7 33.58 13.72 22.39
CA ASN A 7 32.69 14.56 23.18
C ASN A 7 31.20 14.15 23.16
N GLY A 8 30.90 12.88 22.92
CA GLY A 8 29.52 12.38 22.80
C GLY A 8 28.61 12.69 23.99
N LEU A 9 29.13 12.71 25.23
CA LEU A 9 28.34 13.07 26.41
C LEU A 9 27.86 14.53 26.35
N ALA A 10 28.72 15.45 25.91
CA ALA A 10 28.37 16.86 25.75
C ALA A 10 27.31 17.08 24.64
N LEU A 11 27.30 16.23 23.61
CA LEU A 11 26.23 16.24 22.60
C LEU A 11 24.88 15.84 23.20
N ILE A 12 24.86 14.83 24.06
CA ILE A 12 23.63 14.39 24.75
C ILE A 12 23.11 15.49 25.68
N GLU A 13 23.99 16.18 26.41
CA GLU A 13 23.59 17.30 27.27
C GLU A 13 23.04 18.48 26.46
N LYS A 14 23.65 18.79 25.31
CA LYS A 14 23.12 19.80 24.36
C LYS A 14 21.76 19.41 23.81
N TRP A 15 21.56 18.13 23.50
CA TRP A 15 20.29 17.59 23.02
C TRP A 15 19.21 17.73 24.09
N LEU A 16 19.49 17.30 25.34
CA LEU A 16 18.55 17.39 26.45
C LEU A 16 18.20 18.83 26.87
N ARG A 17 19.01 19.83 26.51
CA ARG A 17 18.66 21.24 26.75
C ARG A 17 17.50 21.73 25.86
N ASN A 18 17.26 21.08 24.73
CA ASN A 18 16.22 21.48 23.79
C ASN A 18 14.83 21.11 24.32
N LYS A 19 13.93 22.10 24.36
CA LYS A 19 12.55 21.90 24.79
C LYS A 19 11.80 20.85 23.96
N ASN A 20 12.00 20.84 22.64
CA ASN A 20 11.36 19.86 21.75
C ASN A 20 11.84 18.43 22.04
N THR A 21 13.11 18.28 22.43
CA THR A 21 13.66 16.98 22.83
C THR A 21 13.03 16.50 24.13
N ILE A 22 12.92 17.38 25.14
CA ILE A 22 12.26 17.03 26.40
C ILE A 22 10.80 16.64 26.18
N GLU A 23 10.09 17.39 25.34
CA GLU A 23 8.71 17.07 24.96
C GLU A 23 8.60 15.71 24.26
N PHE A 24 9.46 15.44 23.27
CA PHE A 24 9.50 14.14 22.59
C PHE A 24 9.74 12.99 23.58
N LEU A 25 10.71 13.13 24.49
CA LEU A 25 11.02 12.10 25.48
C LEU A 25 9.85 11.87 26.45
N GLY A 26 9.19 12.96 26.87
CA GLY A 26 8.02 12.89 27.73
C GLY A 26 6.85 12.17 27.08
N ILE A 27 6.50 12.52 25.84
CA ILE A 27 5.43 11.87 25.07
C ILE A 27 5.75 10.39 24.87
N TRP A 28 7.00 10.07 24.52
CA TRP A 28 7.41 8.68 24.33
C TRP A 28 7.26 7.86 25.63
N GLU A 29 7.69 8.41 26.76
CA GLU A 29 7.53 7.73 28.06
C GLU A 29 6.05 7.66 28.49
N GLU A 30 5.23 8.69 28.26
CA GLU A 30 3.78 8.64 28.53
C GLU A 30 3.07 7.50 27.78
N MET A 31 3.44 7.27 26.51
CA MET A 31 2.85 6.21 25.70
C MET A 31 3.26 4.80 26.14
N TYR A 32 4.46 4.61 26.69
CA TYR A 32 5.07 3.29 26.86
C TYR A 32 5.55 2.96 28.27
N ASN A 33 5.48 3.88 29.22
CA ASN A 33 5.93 3.72 30.61
C ASN A 33 4.80 4.06 31.61
N PRO A 34 4.11 3.02 32.14
CA PRO A 34 3.04 3.22 33.12
C PRO A 34 3.49 3.90 34.43
N ASP A 35 4.78 3.84 34.78
CA ASP A 35 5.32 4.40 36.03
C ASP A 35 5.96 5.78 35.83
N PHE A 36 5.71 6.42 34.68
CA PHE A 36 6.30 7.71 34.34
C PHE A 36 5.83 8.81 35.29
N ASN A 37 6.78 9.55 35.86
CA ASN A 37 6.49 10.63 36.80
C ASN A 37 6.17 11.94 36.03
N PHE A 38 4.91 12.06 35.61
CA PHE A 38 4.40 13.20 34.85
C PHE A 38 4.56 14.56 35.57
N PRO A 39 4.28 14.70 36.89
CA PRO A 39 4.48 15.96 37.60
C PRO A 39 5.92 16.50 37.52
N GLU A 40 6.93 15.64 37.74
CA GLU A 40 8.34 16.06 37.60
C GLU A 40 8.70 16.38 36.15
N PHE A 41 8.18 15.62 35.20
CA PHE A 41 8.35 15.90 33.78
C PHE A 41 7.84 17.30 33.40
N GLU A 42 6.64 17.71 33.85
CA GLU A 42 6.10 19.04 33.57
C GLU A 42 7.01 20.16 34.12
N GLY A 43 7.56 19.97 35.32
CA GLY A 43 8.55 20.89 35.89
C GLY A 43 9.79 21.03 35.00
N ILE A 44 10.36 19.90 34.58
CA ILE A 44 11.53 19.86 33.69
C ILE A 44 11.21 20.51 32.33
N LYS A 45 10.05 20.21 31.74
CA LYS A 45 9.60 20.77 30.44
C LYS A 45 9.44 22.28 30.48
N ASN A 46 8.98 22.83 31.61
CA ASN A 46 8.82 24.27 31.80
C ASN A 46 10.17 25.01 31.93
N GLU A 47 11.17 24.36 32.50
CA GLU A 47 12.52 24.92 32.61
C GLU A 47 13.37 24.72 31.34
N ALA A 48 13.02 23.73 30.52
CA ALA A 48 13.74 23.40 29.29
C ALA A 48 13.81 24.59 28.31
N GLY A 49 14.97 24.74 27.65
CA GLY A 49 15.25 25.84 26.73
C GLY A 49 15.78 27.12 27.40
N LEU A 50 15.69 27.27 28.73
CA LEU A 50 16.35 28.37 29.42
C LEU A 50 17.89 28.24 29.31
N ASN A 51 18.60 29.38 29.28
CA ASN A 51 20.07 29.36 29.20
C ASN A 51 20.75 28.69 30.39
N ARG A 52 20.12 28.75 31.57
CA ARG A 52 20.59 28.12 32.81
C ARG A 52 20.18 26.65 32.94
N PHE A 53 19.36 26.14 32.03
CA PHE A 53 18.84 24.79 32.13
C PHE A 53 19.92 23.76 31.78
N ILE A 54 20.17 22.85 32.71
CA ILE A 54 21.13 21.75 32.58
C ILE A 54 20.44 20.50 33.08
N LEU A 55 20.42 19.46 32.24
CA LEU A 55 19.84 18.17 32.56
C LEU A 55 20.74 17.05 32.04
N SER A 56 21.21 16.21 32.95
CA SER A 56 21.89 14.97 32.59
C SER A 56 20.88 13.84 32.40
N VAL A 57 21.26 12.81 31.62
CA VAL A 57 20.45 11.59 31.46
C VAL A 57 20.15 10.93 32.80
N LYS A 58 21.11 10.93 33.73
CA LYS A 58 20.93 10.36 35.06
C LYS A 58 19.83 11.10 35.82
N GLN A 59 19.88 12.44 35.84
CA GLN A 59 18.84 13.27 36.47
C GLN A 59 17.48 13.08 35.80
N TRP A 60 17.42 13.00 34.46
CA TRP A 60 16.18 12.68 33.74
C TRP A 60 15.61 11.35 34.22
N THR A 61 16.42 10.28 34.19
CA THR A 61 16.03 8.92 34.59
C THR A 61 15.49 8.88 36.03
N GLU A 62 16.21 9.51 36.97
CA GLU A 62 15.88 9.51 38.39
C GLU A 62 14.63 10.33 38.72
N LYS A 63 14.44 11.48 38.06
CA LYS A 63 13.28 12.35 38.33
C LYS A 63 12.00 11.85 37.67
N THR A 64 12.09 11.38 36.43
CA THR A 64 10.91 11.03 35.62
C THR A 64 10.57 9.55 35.64
N ASN A 65 11.37 8.71 36.28
CA ASN A 65 11.31 7.24 36.17
C ASN A 65 11.42 6.74 34.71
N SER A 66 12.14 7.47 33.86
CA SER A 66 12.34 7.10 32.45
C SER A 66 12.99 5.72 32.34
N ARG A 67 12.36 4.81 31.58
CA ARG A 67 12.85 3.41 31.47
C ARG A 67 13.76 3.21 30.29
N ARG A 68 13.75 4.12 29.31
CA ARG A 68 14.25 3.81 27.97
C ARG A 68 15.29 4.81 27.46
N LEU A 69 15.63 5.81 28.27
CA LEU A 69 16.89 6.54 28.22
C LEU A 69 17.60 6.35 29.56
N ILE A 70 18.78 5.70 29.58
CA ILE A 70 19.49 5.29 30.81
C ILE A 70 20.98 5.61 30.69
N ALA A 71 21.56 6.16 31.75
CA ALA A 71 23.01 6.27 31.93
C ALA A 71 23.52 5.19 32.90
N LYS A 72 24.52 4.41 32.48
CA LYS A 72 25.20 3.41 33.32
C LYS A 72 26.65 3.81 33.56
N ALA A 73 27.15 3.62 34.77
CA ALA A 73 28.56 3.79 35.12
C ALA A 73 29.33 2.46 35.03
N GLY A 74 30.67 2.52 34.95
CA GLY A 74 31.56 1.35 34.99
C GLY A 74 32.23 1.00 33.66
N ARG A 75 32.89 -0.16 33.59
CA ARG A 75 33.69 -0.63 32.43
C ARG A 75 32.88 -0.74 31.13
N TYR A 76 31.58 -1.01 31.25
CA TYR A 76 30.61 -1.01 30.15
C TYR A 76 29.59 0.14 30.32
N GLY A 77 30.04 1.24 30.92
CA GLY A 77 29.24 2.43 31.12
C GLY A 77 28.95 3.16 29.81
N GLY A 78 27.92 4.00 29.85
CA GLY A 78 27.48 4.82 28.73
C GLY A 78 25.99 5.13 28.79
N THR A 79 25.56 5.96 27.83
CA THR A 79 24.13 6.25 27.61
C THR A 79 23.53 5.27 26.62
N TYR A 80 22.46 4.63 27.05
CA TYR A 80 21.65 3.67 26.31
C TYR A 80 20.27 4.25 26.10
N ALA A 81 19.74 4.06 24.89
CA ALA A 81 18.42 4.55 24.52
C ALA A 81 17.67 3.46 23.74
N HIS A 82 16.34 3.45 23.83
CA HIS A 82 15.51 2.71 22.88
C HIS A 82 15.76 3.19 21.45
N LYS A 83 15.50 2.33 20.46
CA LYS A 83 15.75 2.65 19.04
C LYS A 83 15.11 3.98 18.65
N ASP A 84 13.84 4.21 18.96
CA ASP A 84 13.13 5.45 18.55
C ASP A 84 13.79 6.71 19.12
N ILE A 85 14.17 6.65 20.40
CA ILE A 85 14.89 7.72 21.09
C ILE A 85 16.28 7.95 20.47
N ALA A 86 16.97 6.87 20.08
CA ALA A 86 18.24 6.95 19.38
C ALA A 86 18.08 7.51 17.94
N PHE A 87 17.00 7.17 17.24
CA PHE A 87 16.65 7.73 15.93
C PHE A 87 16.35 9.23 16.03
N GLU A 88 15.66 9.65 17.08
CA GLU A 88 15.42 11.08 17.33
C GLU A 88 16.71 11.83 17.65
N PHE A 89 17.57 11.28 18.52
CA PHE A 89 18.89 11.84 18.79
C PHE A 89 19.71 11.97 17.49
N ALA A 90 19.78 10.92 16.67
CA ALA A 90 20.50 10.94 15.40
C ALA A 90 19.90 11.93 14.39
N SER A 91 18.56 12.10 14.39
CA SER A 91 17.87 13.07 13.53
C SER A 91 18.11 14.52 13.96
N TRP A 92 18.27 14.76 15.27
CA TRP A 92 18.68 16.05 15.81
C TRP A 92 20.15 16.36 15.51
N ASP A 93 21.03 15.36 15.65
CA ASP A 93 22.48 15.50 15.45
C ASP A 93 22.85 15.67 13.97
N SER A 94 22.21 14.92 13.07
CA SER A 94 22.52 14.91 11.64
C SER A 94 21.30 15.24 10.76
N PRO A 95 21.26 16.43 10.13
CA PRO A 95 20.24 16.77 9.13
C PRO A 95 20.20 15.77 7.96
N GLN A 96 21.36 15.24 7.57
CA GLN A 96 21.44 14.22 6.51
C GLN A 96 20.74 12.92 6.92
N PHE A 97 20.96 12.45 8.15
CA PHE A 97 20.26 11.29 8.68
C PHE A 97 18.74 11.52 8.71
N LYS A 98 18.30 12.71 9.16
CA LYS A 98 16.89 13.09 9.19
C LYS A 98 16.26 13.05 7.79
N LEU A 99 16.94 13.56 6.77
CA LEU A 99 16.46 13.51 5.38
C LEU A 99 16.37 12.07 4.86
N TYR A 100 17.33 11.21 5.19
CA TYR A 100 17.28 9.80 4.82
C TYR A 100 16.12 9.06 5.49
N LEU A 101 15.87 9.33 6.78
CA LEU A 101 14.73 8.75 7.49
C LEU A 101 13.39 9.15 6.85
N LEU A 102 13.23 10.41 6.46
CA LEU A 102 12.04 10.91 5.77
C LEU A 102 11.87 10.25 4.39
N LYS A 103 12.94 10.16 3.61
CA LYS A 103 12.92 9.50 2.29
C LYS A 103 12.56 8.02 2.41
N GLU A 104 13.10 7.34 3.42
CA GLU A 104 12.82 5.93 3.65
C GLU A 104 11.38 5.69 4.09
N PHE A 105 10.83 6.57 4.93
CA PHE A 105 9.41 6.53 5.29
C PHE A 105 8.50 6.73 4.08
N GLN A 106 8.80 7.71 3.22
CA GLN A 106 8.07 7.93 1.96
C GLN A 106 8.12 6.70 1.06
N ARG A 107 9.31 6.12 0.87
CA ARG A 107 9.52 4.90 0.08
C ARG A 107 8.66 3.73 0.60
N LEU A 108 8.61 3.53 1.92
CA LEU A 108 7.79 2.50 2.54
C LEU A 108 6.29 2.75 2.31
N LYS A 109 5.84 4.00 2.43
CA LYS A 109 4.43 4.34 2.18
C LYS A 109 4.00 4.15 0.73
N GLU A 110 4.86 4.49 -0.23
CA GLU A 110 4.61 4.22 -1.65
C GLU A 110 4.51 2.72 -1.93
N GLN A 111 5.36 1.90 -1.27
CA GLN A 111 5.30 0.45 -1.38
C GLN A 111 4.04 -0.14 -0.77
N GLU A 112 3.65 0.29 0.44
CA GLU A 112 2.39 -0.12 1.09
C GLU A 112 1.18 0.20 0.21
N GLN A 113 1.10 1.42 -0.34
CA GLN A 113 0.02 1.84 -1.23
C GLN A 113 -0.07 0.96 -2.48
N THR A 114 1.08 0.63 -3.07
CA THR A 114 1.17 -0.26 -4.24
C THR A 114 0.63 -1.65 -3.92
N GLN A 115 1.00 -2.21 -2.76
CA GLN A 115 0.52 -3.53 -2.33
C GLN A 115 -0.98 -3.53 -2.03
N LEU A 116 -1.50 -2.49 -1.37
CA LEU A 116 -2.93 -2.34 -1.09
C LEU A 116 -3.74 -2.28 -2.40
N GLY A 117 -3.33 -1.42 -3.33
CA GLY A 117 -3.96 -1.32 -4.65
C GLY A 117 -3.92 -2.65 -5.42
N TRP A 118 -2.83 -3.39 -5.33
CA TRP A 118 -2.70 -4.71 -5.95
C TRP A 118 -3.63 -5.76 -5.31
N SER A 119 -3.70 -5.79 -3.98
CA SER A 119 -4.56 -6.74 -3.25
C SER A 119 -6.05 -6.50 -3.53
N ALA A 120 -6.50 -5.24 -3.51
CA ALA A 120 -7.87 -4.87 -3.80
C ALA A 120 -8.27 -5.23 -5.23
N LYS A 121 -7.39 -4.97 -6.22
CA LYS A 121 -7.61 -5.36 -7.61
C LYS A 121 -7.78 -6.87 -7.78
N ARG A 122 -6.92 -7.66 -7.13
CA ARG A 122 -6.98 -9.12 -7.22
C ARG A 122 -8.26 -9.69 -6.63
N GLU A 123 -8.70 -9.17 -5.48
CA GLU A 123 -9.95 -9.60 -4.86
C GLU A 123 -11.17 -9.20 -5.69
N LEU A 124 -11.19 -7.98 -6.24
CA LEU A 124 -12.25 -7.54 -7.17
C LEU A 124 -12.36 -8.44 -8.39
N SER A 125 -11.24 -8.78 -9.05
CA SER A 125 -11.25 -9.70 -10.20
C SER A 125 -11.76 -11.09 -9.84
N LYS A 126 -11.43 -11.63 -8.66
CA LYS A 126 -11.95 -12.93 -8.21
C LYS A 126 -13.45 -12.89 -7.98
N ILE A 127 -13.95 -11.82 -7.36
CA ILE A 127 -15.38 -11.63 -7.10
C ILE A 127 -16.14 -11.52 -8.43
N ASN A 128 -15.64 -10.71 -9.37
CA ASN A 128 -16.27 -10.54 -10.68
C ASN A 128 -16.30 -11.82 -11.50
N TYR A 129 -15.20 -12.59 -11.50
CA TYR A 129 -15.19 -13.91 -12.13
C TYR A 129 -16.29 -14.81 -11.57
N ARG A 130 -16.45 -14.88 -10.24
CA ARG A 130 -17.50 -15.70 -9.61
C ARG A 130 -18.90 -15.24 -10.01
N ILE A 131 -19.19 -13.95 -9.89
CA ILE A 131 -20.47 -13.34 -10.28
C ILE A 131 -20.82 -13.70 -11.73
N HIS A 132 -19.86 -13.53 -12.64
CA HIS A 132 -20.05 -13.85 -14.06
C HIS A 132 -20.28 -15.33 -14.30
N THR A 133 -19.45 -16.21 -13.73
CA THR A 133 -19.60 -17.66 -13.90
C THR A 133 -20.89 -18.21 -13.29
N ASP A 134 -21.36 -17.62 -12.19
CA ASP A 134 -22.61 -18.00 -11.55
C ASP A 134 -23.81 -17.59 -12.41
N ALA A 135 -23.81 -16.38 -12.99
CA ALA A 135 -24.85 -15.95 -13.92
C ALA A 135 -24.92 -16.84 -15.17
N ILE A 136 -23.77 -17.21 -15.76
CA ILE A 136 -23.71 -18.18 -16.87
C ILE A 136 -24.32 -19.51 -16.43
N LYS A 137 -23.90 -20.02 -15.27
CA LYS A 137 -24.34 -21.32 -14.76
C LYS A 137 -25.86 -21.38 -14.56
N GLN A 138 -26.44 -20.33 -14.01
CA GLN A 138 -27.86 -20.30 -13.64
C GLN A 138 -28.77 -20.07 -14.84
N ASN A 139 -28.35 -19.26 -15.82
CA ASN A 139 -29.23 -18.80 -16.89
C ASN A 139 -28.93 -19.42 -18.25
N LEU A 140 -27.67 -19.81 -18.52
CA LEU A 140 -27.23 -20.23 -19.86
C LEU A 140 -26.91 -21.72 -19.98
N ILE A 141 -26.60 -22.40 -18.87
CA ILE A 141 -26.26 -23.83 -18.88
C ILE A 141 -27.51 -24.68 -18.62
N PRO A 142 -27.95 -25.51 -19.58
CA PRO A 142 -29.08 -26.40 -19.35
C PRO A 142 -28.73 -27.50 -18.33
N THR A 143 -29.68 -27.92 -17.51
CA THR A 143 -29.46 -28.85 -16.39
C THR A 143 -28.93 -30.23 -16.81
N GLU A 144 -29.16 -30.64 -18.05
CA GLU A 144 -28.88 -31.99 -18.57
C GLU A 144 -27.59 -32.08 -19.40
N VAL A 145 -26.80 -31.00 -19.52
CA VAL A 145 -25.59 -31.01 -20.35
C VAL A 145 -24.37 -31.61 -19.64
N THR A 146 -23.50 -32.24 -20.41
CA THR A 146 -22.22 -32.75 -19.91
C THR A 146 -21.27 -31.61 -19.54
N ALA A 147 -20.31 -31.88 -18.65
CA ALA A 147 -19.28 -30.91 -18.29
C ALA A 147 -18.47 -30.38 -19.50
N LYS A 148 -18.26 -31.21 -20.53
CA LYS A 148 -17.62 -30.79 -21.78
C LYS A 148 -18.48 -29.78 -22.55
N GLN A 149 -19.78 -30.00 -22.65
CA GLN A 149 -20.70 -29.08 -23.30
C GLN A 149 -20.84 -27.76 -22.52
N ALA A 150 -20.93 -27.83 -21.19
CA ALA A 150 -20.88 -26.65 -20.33
C ALA A 150 -19.61 -25.81 -20.52
N SER A 151 -18.44 -26.47 -20.66
CA SER A 151 -17.17 -25.77 -20.90
C SER A 151 -17.14 -24.98 -22.21
N ILE A 152 -17.88 -25.40 -23.23
CA ILE A 152 -18.00 -24.69 -24.50
C ILE A 152 -18.76 -23.37 -24.29
N ILE A 153 -19.86 -23.39 -23.53
CA ILE A 153 -20.65 -22.19 -23.21
C ILE A 153 -19.81 -21.19 -22.41
N TYR A 154 -19.06 -21.65 -21.41
CA TYR A 154 -18.14 -20.78 -20.66
C TYR A 154 -17.05 -20.18 -21.55
N ALA A 155 -16.47 -20.97 -22.45
CA ALA A 155 -15.43 -20.50 -23.37
C ALA A 155 -15.99 -19.47 -24.37
N ASP A 156 -17.21 -19.69 -24.86
CA ASP A 156 -17.90 -18.81 -25.79
C ASP A 156 -18.23 -17.44 -25.15
N GLU A 157 -18.78 -17.44 -23.92
CA GLU A 157 -19.01 -16.22 -23.16
C GLU A 157 -17.71 -15.47 -22.81
N ALA A 158 -16.63 -16.20 -22.52
CA ALA A 158 -15.32 -15.59 -22.29
C ALA A 158 -14.72 -14.99 -23.58
N ASP A 159 -14.91 -15.65 -24.73
CA ASP A 159 -14.47 -15.14 -26.03
C ASP A 159 -15.30 -13.93 -26.47
N MET A 160 -16.59 -13.87 -26.13
CA MET A 160 -17.42 -12.68 -26.36
C MET A 160 -16.83 -11.45 -25.65
N LEU A 161 -16.36 -11.59 -24.41
CA LEU A 161 -15.65 -10.51 -23.70
C LEU A 161 -14.32 -10.13 -24.37
N ASN A 162 -13.57 -11.12 -24.88
CA ASN A 162 -12.33 -10.87 -25.61
C ASN A 162 -12.60 -10.12 -26.93
N VAL A 163 -13.67 -10.47 -27.64
CA VAL A 163 -14.09 -9.79 -28.87
C VAL A 163 -14.57 -8.37 -28.55
N ALA A 164 -15.33 -8.18 -27.46
CA ALA A 164 -15.77 -6.86 -27.01
C ALA A 164 -14.58 -5.93 -26.71
N MET A 165 -13.51 -6.47 -26.12
CA MET A 165 -12.33 -5.69 -25.73
C MET A 165 -11.30 -5.50 -26.85
N PHE A 166 -10.94 -6.60 -27.52
CA PHE A 166 -9.78 -6.68 -28.42
C PHE A 166 -10.15 -6.91 -29.88
N GLY A 167 -11.44 -7.10 -30.19
CA GLY A 167 -11.92 -7.41 -31.54
C GLY A 167 -11.52 -8.80 -32.05
N MET A 168 -11.04 -9.69 -31.17
CA MET A 168 -10.60 -11.03 -31.57
C MET A 168 -10.87 -12.08 -30.49
N THR A 169 -11.04 -13.33 -30.91
CA THR A 169 -11.15 -14.49 -30.02
C THR A 169 -9.78 -14.97 -29.53
N ALA A 170 -9.74 -15.73 -28.45
CA ALA A 170 -8.51 -16.33 -27.94
C ALA A 170 -7.81 -17.21 -29.00
N LYS A 171 -8.60 -17.90 -29.84
CA LYS A 171 -8.07 -18.72 -30.95
C LYS A 171 -7.43 -17.87 -32.04
N MET A 172 -8.02 -16.74 -32.40
CA MET A 172 -7.44 -15.80 -33.38
C MET A 172 -6.13 -15.20 -32.84
N TRP A 173 -6.12 -14.80 -31.58
CA TRP A 173 -4.93 -14.25 -30.94
C TRP A 173 -3.74 -15.23 -30.92
N ARG A 174 -3.98 -16.51 -30.54
CA ARG A 174 -2.95 -17.56 -30.56
C ARG A 174 -2.39 -17.84 -31.96
N LYS A 175 -3.21 -17.71 -32.99
CA LYS A 175 -2.75 -17.86 -34.38
C LYS A 175 -1.86 -16.69 -34.83
N GLN A 176 -2.15 -15.48 -34.34
CA GLN A 176 -1.37 -14.28 -34.66
C GLN A 176 -0.06 -14.19 -33.85
N HIS A 177 0.00 -14.84 -32.69
CA HIS A 177 1.16 -14.81 -31.78
C HIS A 177 1.64 -16.24 -31.42
N PRO A 178 2.14 -17.03 -32.39
CA PRO A 178 2.55 -18.42 -32.18
C PRO A 178 3.75 -18.57 -31.23
N GLU A 179 4.59 -17.55 -31.10
CA GLU A 179 5.76 -17.53 -30.22
C GLU A 179 5.45 -17.12 -28.76
N LEU A 180 4.28 -16.53 -28.51
CA LEU A 180 3.88 -16.07 -27.17
C LEU A 180 3.19 -17.20 -26.40
N LYS A 181 3.59 -17.39 -25.13
CA LYS A 181 3.00 -18.38 -24.23
C LYS A 181 1.94 -17.73 -23.36
N GLY A 182 0.71 -18.26 -23.39
CA GLY A 182 -0.37 -17.82 -22.50
C GLY A 182 -1.68 -17.52 -23.23
N ASN A 183 -2.44 -16.58 -22.69
CA ASN A 183 -3.70 -16.08 -23.23
C ASN A 183 -3.61 -14.57 -23.51
N ILE A 184 -4.50 -14.04 -24.35
CA ILE A 184 -4.57 -12.61 -24.71
C ILE A 184 -4.58 -11.69 -23.47
N ARG A 185 -5.25 -12.13 -22.40
CA ARG A 185 -5.36 -11.37 -21.14
C ARG A 185 -4.04 -11.25 -20.38
N ASP A 186 -3.09 -12.18 -20.57
CA ASP A 186 -1.76 -12.13 -19.92
C ASP A 186 -0.88 -11.00 -20.49
N TYR A 187 -1.23 -10.52 -21.69
CA TYR A 187 -0.52 -9.46 -22.42
C TYR A 187 -1.32 -8.15 -22.46
N ALA A 188 -2.45 -8.08 -21.75
CA ALA A 188 -3.28 -6.89 -21.67
C ALA A 188 -2.70 -5.86 -20.68
N SER A 189 -2.89 -4.58 -20.96
CA SER A 189 -2.56 -3.48 -20.06
C SER A 189 -3.45 -3.48 -18.81
N ILE A 190 -3.02 -2.75 -17.78
CA ILE A 190 -3.79 -2.61 -16.54
C ILE A 190 -5.18 -2.03 -16.80
N ASN A 191 -5.28 -1.06 -17.71
CA ASN A 191 -6.56 -0.43 -18.06
C ASN A 191 -7.49 -1.42 -18.77
N GLU A 192 -6.94 -2.23 -19.68
CA GLU A 192 -7.71 -3.26 -20.38
C GLU A 192 -8.22 -4.34 -19.43
N LEU A 193 -7.41 -4.76 -18.44
CA LEU A 193 -7.83 -5.70 -17.40
C LEU A 193 -8.93 -5.13 -16.49
N ILE A 194 -8.90 -3.82 -16.20
CA ILE A 194 -9.97 -3.14 -15.44
C ILE A 194 -11.28 -3.16 -16.25
N CYS A 195 -11.22 -2.80 -17.54
CA CYS A 195 -12.38 -2.84 -18.43
C CYS A 195 -12.96 -4.25 -18.54
N LEU A 196 -12.12 -5.27 -18.73
CA LEU A 196 -12.55 -6.68 -18.75
C LEU A 196 -13.26 -7.09 -17.46
N SER A 197 -12.68 -6.78 -16.30
CA SER A 197 -13.25 -7.09 -14.99
C SER A 197 -14.63 -6.43 -14.80
N ASN A 198 -14.79 -5.20 -15.27
CA ASN A 198 -16.08 -4.53 -15.22
C ASN A 198 -17.09 -5.11 -16.22
N MET A 199 -16.64 -5.46 -17.43
CA MET A 199 -17.49 -6.13 -18.42
C MET A 199 -17.97 -7.50 -17.96
N GLU A 200 -17.18 -8.26 -17.20
CA GLU A 200 -17.62 -9.52 -16.57
C GLU A 200 -18.84 -9.29 -15.67
N ASN A 201 -18.80 -8.23 -14.85
CA ASN A 201 -19.90 -7.86 -13.96
C ASN A 201 -21.15 -7.42 -14.75
N LEU A 202 -20.99 -6.53 -15.72
CA LEU A 202 -22.09 -6.06 -16.56
C LEU A 202 -22.71 -7.19 -17.39
N ASN A 203 -21.88 -8.10 -17.89
CA ASN A 203 -22.36 -9.23 -18.65
C ASN A 203 -23.21 -10.16 -17.77
N ALA A 204 -22.85 -10.37 -16.51
CA ALA A 204 -23.68 -11.11 -15.56
C ALA A 204 -25.08 -10.48 -15.42
N VAL A 205 -25.15 -9.15 -15.25
CA VAL A 205 -26.42 -8.41 -15.19
C VAL A 205 -27.22 -8.56 -16.48
N PHE A 206 -26.58 -8.49 -17.64
CA PHE A 206 -27.26 -8.65 -18.93
C PHE A 206 -27.76 -10.08 -19.15
N ILE A 207 -27.05 -11.08 -18.64
CA ILE A 207 -27.48 -12.48 -18.64
C ILE A 207 -28.75 -12.64 -17.79
N ASP A 208 -28.76 -12.07 -16.59
CA ASP A 208 -29.92 -12.11 -15.68
C ASP A 208 -31.14 -11.39 -16.27
N GLN A 209 -30.91 -10.36 -17.11
CA GLN A 209 -31.95 -9.66 -17.86
C GLN A 209 -32.43 -10.41 -19.11
N GLY A 210 -31.85 -11.57 -19.43
CA GLY A 210 -32.20 -12.36 -20.60
C GLY A 210 -31.80 -11.73 -21.94
N ILE A 211 -30.83 -10.81 -21.95
CA ILE A 211 -30.41 -10.13 -23.18
C ILE A 211 -29.64 -11.14 -24.08
N PRO A 212 -29.99 -11.24 -25.38
CA PRO A 212 -29.29 -12.12 -26.32
C PRO A 212 -27.80 -11.78 -26.43
N GLN A 213 -26.96 -12.80 -26.59
CA GLN A 213 -25.48 -12.65 -26.59
C GLN A 213 -24.98 -11.63 -27.63
N GLY A 214 -25.58 -11.59 -28.82
CA GLY A 214 -25.21 -10.62 -29.86
C GLY A 214 -25.46 -9.16 -29.46
N GLU A 215 -26.56 -8.89 -28.75
CA GLU A 215 -26.85 -7.55 -28.21
C GLU A 215 -25.93 -7.21 -27.05
N ARG A 216 -25.63 -8.18 -26.18
CA ARG A 216 -24.68 -8.03 -25.07
C ARG A 216 -23.30 -7.63 -25.60
N LEU A 217 -22.80 -8.29 -26.64
CA LEU A 217 -21.52 -7.99 -27.26
C LEU A 217 -21.42 -6.52 -27.71
N ILE A 218 -22.44 -6.01 -28.42
CA ILE A 218 -22.45 -4.63 -28.90
C ILE A 218 -22.43 -3.65 -27.73
N LYS A 219 -23.27 -3.87 -26.71
CA LYS A 219 -23.32 -3.01 -25.52
C LYS A 219 -22.00 -3.02 -24.75
N LEU A 220 -21.42 -4.20 -24.54
CA LEU A 220 -20.16 -4.36 -23.82
C LEU A 220 -19.00 -3.70 -24.57
N ASN A 221 -18.93 -3.81 -25.90
CA ASN A 221 -17.93 -3.12 -26.71
C ASN A 221 -18.05 -1.59 -26.61
N GLN A 222 -19.26 -1.04 -26.69
CA GLN A 222 -19.48 0.41 -26.52
C GLN A 222 -19.03 0.90 -25.14
N ILE A 223 -19.34 0.14 -24.10
CA ILE A 223 -18.92 0.46 -22.73
C ILE A 223 -17.39 0.35 -22.60
N ALA A 224 -16.76 -0.68 -23.17
CA ALA A 224 -15.31 -0.84 -23.18
C ALA A 224 -14.61 0.36 -23.83
N ILE A 225 -15.09 0.81 -24.99
CA ILE A 225 -14.55 1.99 -25.69
C ILE A 225 -14.67 3.23 -24.80
N GLN A 226 -15.82 3.44 -24.16
CA GLN A 226 -16.02 4.59 -23.28
C GLN A 226 -15.09 4.55 -22.07
N GLN A 227 -14.92 3.38 -21.45
CA GLN A 227 -14.04 3.20 -20.31
C GLN A 227 -12.57 3.42 -20.68
N MET A 228 -12.13 2.87 -21.81
CA MET A 228 -10.76 3.05 -22.27
C MET A 228 -10.44 4.52 -22.57
N LYS A 229 -11.37 5.28 -23.17
CA LYS A 229 -11.20 6.74 -23.36
C LYS A 229 -10.94 7.47 -22.04
N VAL A 230 -11.69 7.12 -20.99
CA VAL A 230 -11.51 7.75 -19.66
C VAL A 230 -10.20 7.32 -19.00
N LEU A 231 -9.83 6.04 -19.11
CA LEU A 231 -8.67 5.47 -18.44
C LEU A 231 -7.33 5.81 -19.12
N GLU A 232 -7.33 6.02 -20.43
CA GLU A 232 -6.13 6.42 -21.18
C GLU A 232 -5.94 7.94 -21.23
N GLY A 233 -6.97 8.72 -20.88
CA GLY A 233 -7.00 10.17 -20.99
C GLY A 233 -6.97 10.66 -22.44
N ASP A 234 -7.33 11.91 -22.69
CA ASP A 234 -7.36 12.53 -24.04
C ASP A 234 -5.99 12.62 -24.75
N ASN A 235 -4.94 11.97 -24.24
CA ASN A 235 -3.56 12.11 -24.69
C ASN A 235 -2.92 10.84 -25.29
N ASN A 236 -3.66 9.77 -25.53
CA ASN A 236 -3.11 8.60 -26.24
C ASN A 236 -3.94 8.25 -27.48
N ASP A 237 -3.44 8.66 -28.64
CA ASP A 237 -3.82 8.20 -29.99
C ASP A 237 -3.41 6.73 -30.21
N ARG A 238 -3.87 5.80 -29.36
CA ARG A 238 -3.97 4.39 -29.76
C ARG A 238 -5.36 4.17 -30.31
N LYS A 239 -5.43 3.79 -31.59
CA LYS A 239 -6.66 3.50 -32.34
C LYS A 239 -7.60 2.59 -31.55
N LEU A 240 -8.50 3.18 -30.77
CA LEU A 240 -9.72 2.51 -30.33
C LEU A 240 -10.53 2.23 -31.59
N LEU A 241 -10.88 0.97 -31.79
CA LEU A 241 -11.67 0.53 -32.96
C LEU A 241 -12.99 1.31 -32.94
N LYS A 242 -13.28 1.99 -34.07
CA LYS A 242 -14.56 2.65 -34.33
C LYS A 242 -15.62 1.64 -34.72
#